data_AF-A0AAD4QYI3-F1
#
_entry.id   AF-A0AAD4QYI3-F1
#
_cell.length_a   1.000
_cell.length_b   1.000
_cell.length_c   1.000
_cell.angle_alpha   90.00
_cell.angle_beta   90.00
_cell.angle_gamma   90.00
#
_symmetry.space_group_name_H-M   'P 1'
#
loop_
_entity.id
_entity.type
_entity.pdbx_description
1 polymer ?
#
loop_
_entity_poly.entity_id
_entity_poly.type
_entity_poly.pdbx_seq_one_letter_code
_entity_poly.pdbx_strand_id
1 'polypeptide(L)'
;MSQTNSENFERFQKTATRQQFLAFSQTENVDPFSKDLCNALVGANIPFYKVNNPSFNDFLSKYCNRSVPVESTLRKNYFKVCYEEAKSDRDNAITEFENAVRHTQNLTRFGLTKTVIRDPIIDVRDTPEGSGEADGSGEVDGSGEEVATAIAMQKQVSPCSI
;
A
#
# COMPACT_ATOMS: atom_id res chain seq x y z
N MET A 1 -69.93 -17.82 15.78
CA MET A 1 -68.65 -18.52 15.93
C MET A 1 -68.60 -19.56 14.83
N SER A 2 -67.74 -19.61 13.82
CA SER A 2 -66.48 -18.91 13.51
C SER A 2 -66.18 -19.23 12.04
N GLN A 3 -66.09 -18.26 11.15
CA GLN A 3 -65.62 -18.47 9.77
C GLN A 3 -64.82 -17.25 9.30
N THR A 4 -63.61 -17.06 9.83
CA THR A 4 -62.70 -15.97 9.40
C THR A 4 -61.22 -16.36 9.43
N ASN A 5 -60.86 -17.61 9.07
CA ASN A 5 -59.44 -18.01 9.00
C ASN A 5 -59.03 -18.72 7.70
N SER A 6 -59.94 -18.94 6.74
CA SER A 6 -59.62 -19.66 5.49
C SER A 6 -59.04 -18.74 4.41
N GLU A 7 -59.61 -17.54 4.25
CA GLU A 7 -59.33 -16.68 3.09
C GLU A 7 -57.95 -15.99 3.14
N ASN A 8 -57.31 -15.93 4.31
CA ASN A 8 -55.98 -15.33 4.46
C ASN A 8 -54.84 -16.27 4.03
N PHE A 9 -55.05 -17.59 4.03
CA PHE A 9 -54.02 -18.57 3.66
C PHE A 9 -53.76 -18.60 2.14
N GLU A 10 -54.82 -18.47 1.35
CA GLU A 10 -54.79 -18.47 -0.12
C GLU A 10 -54.11 -17.21 -0.70
N ARG A 11 -54.26 -16.05 -0.05
CA ARG A 11 -53.60 -14.80 -0.49
C ARG A 11 -52.08 -14.81 -0.27
N PHE A 12 -51.60 -15.52 0.75
CA PHE A 12 -50.18 -15.62 1.05
C PHE A 12 -49.43 -16.52 0.04
N GLN A 13 -50.13 -17.48 -0.60
CA GLN A 13 -49.55 -18.28 -1.69
C GLN A 13 -49.60 -17.56 -3.05
N LYS A 14 -50.62 -16.71 -3.29
CA LYS A 14 -50.84 -16.07 -4.60
C LYS A 14 -49.92 -14.88 -4.91
N THR A 15 -49.15 -14.40 -3.92
CA THR A 15 -48.21 -13.27 -4.07
C THR A 15 -46.76 -13.63 -3.80
N ALA A 16 -46.44 -14.93 -3.71
CA ALA A 16 -45.06 -15.41 -3.63
C ALA A 16 -44.38 -15.26 -5.01
N THR A 17 -44.14 -14.02 -5.42
CA THR A 17 -43.00 -13.71 -6.28
C THR A 17 -41.78 -14.18 -5.50
N ARG A 18 -41.31 -15.41 -5.78
CA ARG A 18 -40.01 -15.86 -5.31
C ARG A 18 -39.04 -14.80 -5.81
N GLN A 19 -38.59 -13.91 -4.93
CA GLN A 19 -37.41 -13.13 -5.21
C GLN A 19 -36.33 -14.18 -5.46
N GLN A 20 -35.93 -14.30 -6.72
CA GLN A 20 -34.78 -15.11 -7.05
C GLN A 20 -33.63 -14.45 -6.32
N PHE A 21 -33.17 -15.11 -5.26
CA PHE A 21 -31.92 -14.74 -4.63
C PHE A 21 -30.87 -14.88 -5.72
N LEU A 22 -30.49 -13.76 -6.32
CA LEU A 22 -29.35 -13.69 -7.21
C LEU A 22 -28.15 -14.08 -6.35
N ALA A 23 -27.81 -15.36 -6.37
CA ALA A 23 -26.52 -15.80 -5.90
C ALA A 23 -25.52 -14.97 -6.70
N PHE A 24 -24.84 -14.06 -6.03
CA PHE A 24 -23.78 -13.27 -6.61
C PHE A 24 -22.64 -14.25 -6.88
N SER A 25 -22.72 -15.01 -7.97
CA SER A 25 -21.59 -15.79 -8.44
C SER A 25 -20.50 -14.77 -8.70
N GLN A 26 -19.42 -14.83 -7.92
CA GLN A 26 -18.19 -14.12 -8.20
C GLN A 26 -17.78 -14.55 -9.59
N THR A 27 -18.17 -13.77 -10.59
CA THR A 27 -17.77 -14.01 -11.96
C THR A 27 -16.31 -13.59 -12.01
N GLU A 28 -15.44 -14.57 -12.22
CA GLU A 28 -13.99 -14.48 -12.48
C GLU A 28 -13.61 -13.53 -13.64
N ASN A 29 -14.56 -12.77 -14.19
CA ASN A 29 -14.33 -11.70 -15.15
C ASN A 29 -14.04 -10.40 -14.39
N VAL A 30 -12.90 -10.38 -13.73
CA VAL A 30 -12.37 -9.22 -13.01
C VAL A 30 -11.84 -8.24 -14.06
N ASP A 31 -12.48 -7.08 -14.21
CA ASP A 31 -11.99 -6.04 -15.11
C ASP A 31 -10.62 -5.54 -14.61
N PRO A 32 -9.55 -5.57 -15.43
CA PRO A 32 -8.22 -5.19 -14.98
C PRO A 32 -8.16 -3.73 -14.52
N PHE A 33 -8.87 -2.83 -15.20
CA PHE A 33 -8.94 -1.42 -14.81
C PHE A 33 -9.55 -1.25 -13.41
N SER A 34 -10.67 -1.93 -13.14
CA SER A 34 -11.33 -1.89 -11.83
C SER A 34 -10.48 -2.52 -10.73
N LYS A 35 -9.73 -3.58 -11.03
CA LYS A 35 -8.77 -4.20 -10.08
C LYS A 35 -7.63 -3.24 -9.75
N ASP A 36 -7.00 -2.66 -10.77
CA ASP A 36 -5.87 -1.73 -10.59
C ASP A 36 -6.30 -0.47 -9.83
N LEU A 37 -7.49 0.06 -10.14
CA LEU A 37 -8.07 1.18 -9.39
C LEU A 37 -8.30 0.81 -7.92
N CYS A 38 -8.81 -0.38 -7.65
CA CYS A 38 -9.00 -0.86 -6.27
C CYS A 38 -7.67 -0.98 -5.53
N ASN A 39 -6.65 -1.56 -6.17
CA ASN A 39 -5.30 -1.67 -5.60
C ASN A 39 -4.68 -0.31 -5.33
N ALA A 40 -4.81 0.66 -6.24
CA ALA A 40 -4.31 2.02 -6.04
C ALA A 40 -4.99 2.71 -4.85
N LEU A 41 -6.31 2.55 -4.70
CA LEU A 41 -7.05 3.14 -3.57
C LEU A 41 -6.64 2.49 -2.24
N VAL A 42 -6.50 1.17 -2.18
CA VAL A 42 -6.05 0.46 -0.96
C VAL A 42 -4.61 0.84 -0.61
N GLY A 43 -3.70 0.86 -1.59
CA GLY A 43 -2.30 1.24 -1.39
C GLY A 43 -2.12 2.70 -0.96
N ALA A 44 -2.96 3.60 -1.46
CA ALA A 44 -2.97 5.01 -1.05
C ALA A 44 -3.76 5.28 0.24
N ASN A 45 -4.34 4.25 0.88
CA ASN A 45 -5.21 4.38 2.04
C ASN A 45 -6.40 5.32 1.80
N ILE A 46 -6.98 5.28 0.60
CA ILE A 46 -8.13 6.10 0.20
C ILE A 46 -9.41 5.26 0.32
N PRO A 47 -10.39 5.71 1.13
CA PRO A 47 -11.68 5.03 1.24
C PRO A 47 -12.46 5.02 -0.07
N PHE A 48 -13.13 3.91 -0.38
CA PHE A 48 -13.85 3.74 -1.65
C PHE A 48 -15.04 4.70 -1.86
N TYR A 49 -15.62 5.27 -0.79
CA TYR A 49 -16.68 6.27 -0.95
C TYR A 49 -16.22 7.52 -1.71
N LYS A 50 -14.91 7.79 -1.77
CA LYS A 50 -14.34 8.90 -2.54
C LYS A 50 -14.51 8.73 -4.05
N VAL A 51 -14.71 7.50 -4.53
CA VAL A 51 -14.96 7.23 -5.96
C VAL A 51 -16.30 7.78 -6.43
N ASN A 52 -17.27 7.91 -5.51
CA ASN A 52 -18.58 8.49 -5.80
C ASN A 52 -18.56 10.03 -5.77
N ASN A 53 -17.43 10.66 -5.43
CA ASN A 53 -17.34 12.12 -5.50
C ASN A 53 -17.33 12.55 -6.97
N PRO A 54 -18.19 13.51 -7.38
CA PRO A 54 -18.32 13.89 -8.78
C PRO A 54 -17.01 14.43 -9.36
N SER A 55 -16.27 15.27 -8.63
CA SER A 55 -15.00 15.81 -9.13
C SER A 55 -13.94 14.74 -9.36
N PHE A 56 -13.87 13.74 -8.47
CA PHE A 56 -12.95 12.62 -8.63
C PHE A 56 -13.39 11.68 -9.76
N ASN A 57 -14.69 11.43 -9.88
CA ASN A 57 -15.27 10.59 -10.92
C ASN A 57 -15.12 11.23 -12.32
N ASP A 58 -15.40 12.53 -12.44
CA ASP A 58 -15.24 13.30 -13.68
C ASP A 58 -13.79 13.31 -14.13
N PHE A 59 -12.85 13.48 -13.19
CA PHE A 59 -11.42 13.37 -13.48
C PHE A 59 -11.07 12.00 -14.07
N LEU A 60 -11.46 10.92 -13.40
CA LEU A 60 -11.17 9.56 -13.88
C LEU A 60 -11.85 9.29 -15.23
N SER A 61 -13.11 9.69 -15.39
CA SER A 61 -13.85 9.51 -16.63
C SER A 61 -13.21 10.25 -17.80
N LYS A 62 -12.70 11.47 -17.57
CA LYS A 62 -12.04 12.30 -18.58
C LYS A 62 -10.71 11.72 -19.07
N TYR A 63 -9.89 11.18 -18.16
CA TYR A 63 -8.54 10.73 -18.50
C TYR A 63 -8.47 9.22 -18.82
N CYS A 64 -9.35 8.41 -18.24
CA CYS A 64 -9.31 6.96 -18.42
C CYS A 64 -10.18 6.46 -19.59
N ASN A 65 -11.09 7.28 -20.14
CA ASN A 65 -12.04 6.90 -21.19
C ASN A 65 -12.79 5.58 -20.91
N ARG A 66 -13.00 5.27 -19.62
CA ARG A 66 -13.60 4.05 -19.10
C ARG A 66 -14.69 4.42 -18.09
N SER A 67 -15.68 3.56 -17.95
CA SER A 67 -16.67 3.70 -16.89
C SER A 67 -16.02 3.43 -15.55
N VAL A 68 -16.01 4.43 -14.67
CA VAL A 68 -15.49 4.29 -13.32
C VAL A 68 -16.44 3.40 -12.50
N PRO A 69 -15.95 2.33 -11.85
CA PRO A 69 -16.79 1.48 -11.02
C PRO A 69 -17.28 2.25 -9.79
N VAL A 70 -18.56 2.11 -9.47
CA VAL A 70 -19.11 2.65 -8.23
C VAL A 70 -18.56 1.91 -7.02
N GLU A 71 -18.56 2.58 -5.87
CA GLU A 71 -18.13 2.03 -4.58
C GLU A 71 -18.79 0.67 -4.25
N SER A 72 -20.07 0.52 -4.61
CA SER A 72 -20.84 -0.72 -4.66
C SER A 72 -20.05 -1.92 -5.16
N THR A 73 -19.55 -1.74 -6.37
CA THR A 73 -18.89 -2.73 -7.20
C THR A 73 -17.51 -3.04 -6.67
N LEU A 74 -16.75 -2.01 -6.27
CA LEU A 74 -15.41 -2.18 -5.67
C LEU A 74 -15.47 -3.04 -4.40
N ARG A 75 -16.42 -2.76 -3.50
CA ARG A 75 -16.56 -3.52 -2.25
C ARG A 75 -16.94 -4.98 -2.43
N LYS A 76 -17.84 -5.28 -3.37
CA LYS A 76 -18.37 -6.64 -3.55
C LYS A 76 -17.43 -7.54 -4.33
N ASN A 77 -16.79 -6.99 -5.37
CA ASN A 77 -16.09 -7.80 -6.37
C ASN A 77 -14.58 -7.77 -6.21
N TYR A 78 -14.00 -6.64 -5.80
CA TYR A 78 -12.56 -6.41 -5.89
C TYR A 78 -11.89 -6.35 -4.50
N PHE A 79 -12.58 -5.83 -3.48
CA PHE A 79 -12.01 -5.61 -2.15
C PHE A 79 -11.34 -6.84 -1.54
N LYS A 80 -12.01 -8.00 -1.59
CA LYS A 80 -11.49 -9.25 -1.00
C LYS A 80 -10.14 -9.61 -1.61
N VAL A 81 -10.07 -9.64 -2.95
CA VAL A 81 -8.88 -10.00 -3.71
C VAL A 81 -7.76 -8.99 -3.45
N CYS A 82 -8.04 -7.69 -3.60
CA CYS A 82 -7.05 -6.63 -3.41
C CYS A 82 -6.48 -6.59 -1.98
N TYR A 83 -7.32 -6.86 -0.97
CA TYR A 83 -6.86 -6.88 0.42
C TYR A 83 -6.00 -8.10 0.74
N GLU A 84 -6.39 -9.28 0.23
CA GLU A 84 -5.61 -10.51 0.39
C GLU A 84 -4.25 -10.39 -0.32
N GLU A 85 -4.21 -9.82 -1.52
CA GLU A 85 -2.97 -9.49 -2.26
C GLU A 85 -2.08 -8.53 -1.45
N ALA A 86 -2.60 -7.37 -1.05
CA ALA A 86 -1.83 -6.37 -0.31
C ALA A 86 -1.35 -6.86 1.06
N LYS A 87 -2.06 -7.82 1.67
CA LYS A 87 -1.61 -8.49 2.89
C LYS A 87 -0.45 -9.44 2.57
N SER A 88 -0.63 -10.32 1.58
CA SER A 88 0.39 -11.27 1.15
C SER A 88 1.69 -10.56 0.76
N ASP A 89 1.61 -9.47 0.01
CA ASP A 89 2.78 -8.70 -0.42
C ASP A 89 3.56 -8.13 0.78
N ARG A 90 2.85 -7.61 1.78
CA ARG A 90 3.48 -7.14 3.02
C ARG A 90 4.11 -8.28 3.82
N ASP A 91 3.40 -9.40 3.97
CA ASP A 91 3.89 -10.56 4.72
C ASP A 91 5.12 -11.19 4.04
N ASN A 92 5.15 -11.22 2.71
CA ASN A 92 6.30 -11.67 1.92
C ASN A 92 7.51 -10.75 2.08
N ALA A 93 7.31 -9.42 2.02
CA ALA A 93 8.39 -8.45 2.22
C ALA A 93 9.01 -8.55 3.61
N ILE A 94 8.19 -8.78 4.64
CA ILE A 94 8.67 -9.03 6.01
C ILE A 94 9.50 -10.31 6.05
N THR A 95 8.98 -11.40 5.48
CA THR A 95 9.67 -12.70 5.45
C THR A 95 11.01 -12.63 4.72
N GLU A 96 11.07 -11.92 3.59
CA GLU A 96 12.30 -11.71 2.82
C GLU A 96 13.32 -10.91 3.64
N PHE A 97 12.89 -9.83 4.29
CA PHE A 97 13.74 -9.05 5.18
C PHE A 97 14.28 -9.90 6.35
N GLU A 98 13.43 -10.67 7.01
CA GLU A 98 13.84 -11.57 8.10
C GLU A 98 14.83 -12.64 7.63
N ASN A 99 14.61 -13.21 6.45
CA ASN A 99 15.52 -14.19 5.86
C ASN A 99 16.89 -13.56 5.52
N ALA A 100 16.90 -12.35 4.98
CA ALA A 100 18.12 -11.60 4.71
C ALA A 100 18.89 -11.29 6.01
N VAL A 101 18.20 -10.82 7.04
CA VAL A 101 18.79 -10.58 8.37
C VAL A 101 19.39 -11.86 8.94
N ARG A 102 18.67 -12.98 8.89
CA ARG A 102 19.16 -14.29 9.35
C ARG A 102 20.39 -14.76 8.55
N HIS A 103 20.41 -14.51 7.25
CA HIS A 103 21.54 -14.86 6.39
C HIS A 103 22.78 -14.05 6.75
N THR A 104 22.66 -12.72 6.86
CA THR A 104 23.77 -11.82 7.27
C THR A 104 24.30 -12.16 8.67
N GLN A 105 23.42 -12.46 9.63
CA GLN A 105 23.82 -12.89 10.98
C GLN A 105 24.62 -14.19 10.96
N ASN A 106 24.20 -15.19 10.16
CA ASN A 106 24.95 -16.43 10.01
C ASN A 106 26.34 -16.17 9.40
N LEU A 107 26.44 -15.41 8.32
CA LEU A 107 27.74 -15.09 7.70
C LEU A 107 28.69 -14.36 8.66
N THR A 108 28.16 -13.43 9.46
CA THR A 108 28.93 -12.70 10.49
C THR A 108 29.43 -13.65 11.56
N ARG A 109 28.58 -14.57 12.04
CA ARG A 109 28.95 -15.60 13.03
C ARG A 109 30.07 -16.52 12.55
N PHE A 110 30.09 -16.86 11.26
CA PHE A 110 31.13 -17.70 10.66
C PHE A 110 32.37 -16.91 10.20
N GLY A 111 32.44 -15.60 10.47
CA GLY A 111 33.57 -14.75 10.08
C GLY A 111 33.71 -14.57 8.56
N LEU A 112 32.67 -14.89 7.78
CA LEU A 112 32.67 -14.84 6.32
C LEU A 112 32.39 -13.43 5.79
N THR A 113 31.95 -12.51 6.66
CA THR A 113 31.73 -11.10 6.34
C THR A 113 32.44 -10.21 7.36
N LYS A 114 33.23 -9.24 6.89
CA LYS A 114 33.83 -8.20 7.75
C LYS A 114 32.84 -7.06 7.95
N THR A 115 32.15 -7.04 9.08
CA THR A 115 31.38 -5.89 9.56
C THR A 115 32.25 -5.10 10.53
N VAL A 116 32.65 -3.89 10.17
CA VAL A 116 33.27 -2.94 11.10
C VAL A 116 32.14 -2.42 11.99
N ILE A 117 32.01 -3.01 13.17
CA ILE A 117 31.13 -2.48 14.21
C ILE A 117 31.73 -1.13 14.62
N ARG A 118 31.11 -0.03 14.18
CA ARG A 118 31.27 1.25 14.87
C ARG A 118 30.38 1.15 16.10
N ASP A 119 30.99 0.97 17.27
CA ASP A 119 30.26 0.91 18.53
C ASP A 119 29.31 2.11 18.67
N PRO A 120 28.12 1.93 19.26
CA PRO A 120 27.24 3.05 19.53
C PRO A 120 27.96 4.03 20.44
N ILE A 121 28.10 5.27 20.00
CA ILE A 121 28.60 6.38 20.82
C ILE A 121 27.67 6.47 22.02
N ILE A 122 28.16 6.06 23.19
CA ILE A 122 27.51 6.32 24.46
C ILE A 122 27.59 7.84 24.63
N ASP A 123 26.43 8.51 24.53
CA ASP A 123 26.32 9.94 24.78
C ASP A 123 26.58 10.18 26.28
N VAL A 124 27.84 10.50 26.60
CA VAL A 124 28.24 10.94 27.94
C VAL A 124 27.65 12.34 28.12
N ARG A 125 26.39 12.39 28.55
CA ARG A 125 25.85 13.55 29.26
C ARG A 125 26.57 13.66 30.61
N ASP A 126 27.73 14.28 30.58
CA ASP A 126 28.26 15.00 31.73
C ASP A 126 28.27 16.48 31.36
N THR A 127 27.28 17.20 31.88
CA THR A 127 27.41 18.65 32.10
C THR A 127 28.33 18.81 33.30
N PRO A 128 29.33 19.70 33.21
CA PRO A 128 29.20 20.88 34.07
C PRO A 128 29.63 22.19 33.40
N GLU A 129 29.17 23.24 34.05
CA GLU A 129 29.23 24.66 33.76
C GLU A 129 30.66 25.19 33.49
N GLY A 130 30.76 26.21 32.64
CA GLY A 130 32.01 26.93 32.39
C GLY A 130 31.80 28.15 31.50
N SER A 131 31.46 29.27 32.15
CA SER A 131 31.42 30.62 31.59
C SER A 131 32.74 31.05 30.96
N GLY A 132 32.70 31.67 29.78
CA GLY A 132 33.84 32.34 29.16
C GLY A 132 33.46 33.02 27.85
N GLU A 133 33.23 34.33 27.92
CA GLU A 133 33.19 35.24 26.78
C GLU A 133 34.58 35.30 26.11
N ALA A 134 34.64 35.24 24.78
CA ALA A 134 35.70 35.86 23.98
C ALA A 134 35.28 35.95 22.51
N ASP A 135 35.11 37.19 22.06
CA ASP A 135 35.09 37.60 20.67
C ASP A 135 36.37 37.16 19.95
N GLY A 136 36.26 36.78 18.67
CA GLY A 136 37.43 36.42 17.87
C GLY A 136 37.09 35.96 16.45
N SER A 137 36.89 36.92 15.56
CA SER A 137 36.93 36.76 14.11
C SER A 137 38.26 36.15 13.65
N GLY A 138 38.19 35.08 12.86
CA GLY A 138 39.34 34.46 12.18
C GLY A 138 38.90 33.67 10.96
N GLU A 139 39.10 34.27 9.79
CA GLU A 139 39.13 33.60 8.48
C GLU A 139 40.30 32.61 8.44
N VAL A 140 40.07 31.41 7.91
CA VAL A 140 41.13 30.50 7.44
C VAL A 140 40.61 29.72 6.23
N ASP A 141 40.95 30.30 5.10
CA ASP A 141 41.29 29.73 3.81
C ASP A 141 42.25 28.52 3.94
N GLY A 142 41.97 27.43 3.20
CA GLY A 142 42.83 26.26 3.22
C GLY A 142 42.26 25.03 2.51
N SER A 143 42.62 24.91 1.24
CA SER A 143 42.62 23.72 0.38
C SER A 143 42.71 22.34 1.06
N GLY A 144 41.87 21.40 0.62
CA GLY A 144 42.03 19.96 0.83
C GLY A 144 40.87 19.23 0.13
N GLU A 145 40.99 18.95 -1.16
CA GLU A 145 41.51 17.72 -1.76
C GLU A 145 40.34 16.77 -2.15
N GLU A 146 40.37 16.40 -3.42
CA GLU A 146 39.39 15.58 -4.11
C GLU A 146 39.11 14.24 -3.42
N VAL A 147 37.85 13.85 -3.35
CA VAL A 147 37.48 12.44 -3.56
C VAL A 147 36.20 12.41 -4.39
N ALA A 148 36.40 12.37 -5.70
CA ALA A 148 35.37 12.00 -6.67
C ALA A 148 34.89 10.57 -6.36
N THR A 149 33.62 10.43 -5.98
CA THR A 149 32.91 9.15 -6.09
C THR A 149 31.75 9.34 -7.05
N ALA A 150 32.01 8.99 -8.31
CA ALA A 150 31.00 8.88 -9.36
C ALA A 150 30.05 7.71 -9.03
N ILE A 151 28.81 8.02 -8.68
CA ILE A 151 27.72 7.03 -8.76
C ILE A 151 27.19 7.08 -10.19
N ALA A 152 27.74 6.19 -11.02
CA ALA A 152 27.30 5.98 -12.39
C ALA A 152 25.82 5.54 -12.40
N MET A 153 25.04 6.27 -13.18
CA MET A 153 23.67 5.93 -13.56
C MET A 153 23.61 4.58 -14.26
N GLN A 154 22.70 3.70 -13.83
CA GLN A 154 22.21 2.61 -14.68
C GLN A 154 20.70 2.78 -14.88
N LYS A 155 20.36 3.74 -15.73
CA LYS A 155 19.01 3.89 -16.30
C LYS A 155 18.91 2.94 -17.49
N GLN A 156 18.37 1.74 -17.27
CA GLN A 156 17.97 0.85 -18.36
C GLN A 156 16.69 1.44 -18.99
N VAL A 157 16.85 2.13 -20.10
CA VAL A 157 15.75 2.48 -21.01
C VAL A 157 15.59 1.30 -21.96
N SER A 158 14.48 0.57 -21.86
CA SER A 158 14.08 -0.43 -22.85
C SER A 158 13.66 0.26 -24.15
N PRO A 159 14.09 -0.20 -25.33
CA PRO A 159 13.54 0.29 -26.59
C PRO A 159 12.16 -0.34 -26.84
N CYS A 160 11.15 0.51 -27.05
CA CYS A 160 9.91 0.13 -27.72
C CYS A 160 10.22 -0.30 -29.15
N SER A 161 9.70 -1.46 -29.56
CA SER A 161 9.56 -1.82 -30.97
C SER A 161 8.11 -1.58 -31.41
N ILE A 162 8.01 -1.02 -32.61
CA ILE A 162 6.83 -0.61 -33.39
C ILE A 162 5.97 -1.81 -33.79
#